data_AF-A0AAU8J9G1-F1
#
_entry.id   AF-A0AAU8J9G1-F1
#
_cell.length_a   1.000
_cell.length_b   1.000
_cell.length_c   1.000
_cell.angle_alpha   90.00
_cell.angle_beta   90.00
_cell.angle_gamma   90.00
#
_symmetry.space_group_name_H-M   'P 1'
#
loop_
_entity.id
_entity.type
_entity.pdbx_description
1 polymer ?
#
loop_
_entity_poly.entity_id
_entity_poly.type
_entity_poly.pdbx_seq_one_letter_code
_entity_poly.pdbx_strand_id
1 'polypeptide(L)'
;MAIPRKETIHREPRISRHLKTINRPHYPDLVFPSPRRWYITIDNFTNRIFKPVVESLVDAGEISEYLPTYHSRHTTQNRWLESGMSEEAIAALLDTSPAMIRKHYRDDPLSRLLMER
;
A
#
# COMPACT_ATOMS: atom_id res chain seq x y z
N MET A 1 2.42 10.90 -19.92
CA MET A 1 3.47 10.30 -19.04
C MET A 1 3.76 8.89 -19.53
N ALA A 2 5.02 8.45 -19.48
CA ALA A 2 5.35 7.06 -19.81
C ALA A 2 4.78 6.11 -18.74
N ILE A 3 4.20 4.97 -19.16
CA ILE A 3 3.68 3.96 -18.24
C ILE A 3 4.88 3.34 -17.49
N PRO A 4 4.91 3.37 -16.15
CA PRO A 4 6.00 2.78 -15.39
C PRO A 4 6.04 1.27 -15.60
N ARG A 5 7.24 0.72 -15.81
CA ARG A 5 7.45 -0.72 -15.89
C ARG A 5 7.28 -1.37 -14.52
N LYS A 6 6.70 -2.57 -14.49
CA LYS A 6 6.49 -3.38 -13.28
C LYS A 6 7.77 -3.58 -12.48
N GLU A 7 8.93 -3.62 -13.15
CA GLU A 7 10.24 -3.83 -12.52
C GLU A 7 10.77 -2.63 -11.72
N THR A 8 10.19 -1.43 -11.88
CA THR A 8 10.72 -0.21 -11.27
C THR A 8 9.62 0.68 -10.71
N ILE A 9 9.21 0.39 -9.48
CA ILE A 9 8.47 1.34 -8.66
C ILE A 9 9.48 2.29 -8.03
N HIS A 10 9.33 3.59 -8.31
CA HIS A 10 10.12 4.62 -7.61
C HIS A 10 9.82 4.55 -6.12
N ARG A 11 10.86 4.26 -5.33
CA ARG A 11 10.74 4.16 -3.87
C ARG A 11 10.89 5.54 -3.26
N GLU A 12 9.95 5.90 -2.39
CA GLU A 12 10.06 7.11 -1.60
C GLU A 12 11.36 7.07 -0.75
N PRO A 13 12.14 8.18 -0.67
CA PRO A 13 13.44 8.18 -0.01
C PRO A 13 13.45 7.74 1.45
N ARG A 14 12.41 8.05 2.24
CA ARG A 14 12.29 7.62 3.65
C ARG A 14 12.12 6.11 3.75
N ILE A 15 11.33 5.49 2.86
CA ILE A 15 11.23 4.03 2.77
C ILE A 15 12.61 3.44 2.48
N SER A 16 13.31 3.98 1.48
CA SER A 16 14.66 3.50 1.10
C SER A 16 15.66 3.63 2.25
N ARG A 17 15.58 4.70 3.05
CA ARG A 17 16.40 4.89 4.23
C ARG A 17 16.10 3.84 5.30
N HIS A 18 14.82 3.57 5.56
CA HIS A 18 14.41 2.57 6.55
C HIS A 18 14.80 1.14 6.13
N LEU A 19 14.69 0.79 4.86
CA LEU A 19 15.09 -0.55 4.37
C LEU A 19 16.57 -0.88 4.62
N LYS A 20 17.43 0.14 4.72
CA LYS A 20 18.87 -0.01 5.03
C LYS A 20 19.13 -0.31 6.51
N THR A 21 18.19 -0.02 7.41
CA THR A 21 18.36 -0.26 8.85
C THR A 21 17.90 -1.65 9.27
N ILE A 22 17.29 -2.42 8.36
CA ILE A 22 16.77 -3.75 8.66
C ILE A 22 17.93 -4.75 8.71
N ASN A 23 18.14 -5.37 9.88
CA ASN A 23 19.09 -6.46 10.05
C ASN A 23 18.55 -7.77 9.45
N ARG A 24 19.37 -8.49 8.67
CA ARG A 24 18.97 -9.69 7.90
C ARG A 24 19.90 -10.87 8.18
N PRO A 25 20.00 -11.34 9.44
CA PRO A 25 21.06 -12.26 9.83
C PRO A 25 20.92 -13.68 9.26
N HIS A 26 19.72 -14.08 8.83
CA HIS A 26 19.45 -15.47 8.42
C HIS A 26 19.02 -15.63 6.96
N TYR A 27 18.57 -14.56 6.30
CA TYR A 27 18.07 -14.57 4.93
C TYR A 27 18.44 -13.26 4.24
N PRO A 28 19.67 -13.12 3.71
CA PRO A 28 20.13 -11.88 3.10
C PRO A 28 19.30 -11.47 1.88
N ASP A 29 18.70 -12.46 1.20
CA ASP A 29 17.90 -12.27 -0.01
C ASP A 29 16.48 -11.77 0.27
N LEU A 30 16.01 -11.83 1.52
CA LEU A 30 14.70 -11.31 1.90
C LEU A 30 14.80 -9.85 2.32
N VAL A 31 13.87 -9.02 1.85
CA VAL A 31 13.76 -7.62 2.31
C VAL A 31 13.31 -7.55 3.76
N PHE A 32 12.37 -8.42 4.15
CA PHE A 32 11.81 -8.50 5.50
C PHE A 32 11.86 -9.96 6.01
N PRO A 33 12.84 -10.33 6.84
CA PRO A 33 12.92 -11.66 7.42
C PRO A 33 11.94 -11.83 8.58
N SER A 34 11.30 -13.00 8.71
CA SER A 34 10.55 -13.35 9.93
C SER A 34 11.51 -13.72 11.06
N PRO A 35 11.20 -13.35 12.33
CA PRO A 35 11.93 -13.84 13.49
C PRO A 35 11.96 -15.38 13.61
N ARG A 36 10.97 -16.07 13.03
CA ARG A 36 10.86 -17.55 13.06
C ARG A 36 11.56 -18.25 11.89
N ARG A 37 12.46 -17.56 11.19
CA ARG A 37 13.25 -18.11 10.06
C ARG A 37 12.40 -18.61 8.88
N TRP A 38 11.38 -17.82 8.50
CA TRP A 38 10.55 -18.10 7.33
C TRP A 38 10.06 -16.80 6.66
N TYR A 39 9.24 -16.91 5.62
CA TYR A 39 8.55 -15.76 5.01
C TYR A 39 7.54 -15.15 5.99
N ILE A 40 7.43 -13.82 5.97
CA ILE A 40 6.28 -13.14 6.56
C ILE A 40 5.07 -13.43 5.67
N THR A 41 4.01 -13.99 6.24
CA THR A 41 2.72 -14.12 5.53
C THR A 41 1.86 -12.91 5.83
N ILE A 42 1.10 -12.45 4.84
CA ILE A 42 0.24 -11.26 4.97
C ILE A 42 -0.80 -11.43 6.09
N ASP A 43 -1.33 -12.63 6.26
CA ASP A 43 -2.31 -12.94 7.30
C ASP A 43 -1.70 -12.79 8.70
N ASN A 44 -0.52 -13.39 8.94
CA ASN A 44 0.17 -13.25 10.23
C ASN A 44 0.59 -11.80 10.49
N PHE A 45 1.08 -11.09 9.47
CA PHE A 45 1.44 -9.68 9.60
C PHE A 45 0.22 -8.82 9.97
N THR A 46 -0.89 -9.02 9.26
CA THR A 46 -2.14 -8.26 9.49
C THR A 46 -2.65 -8.49 10.90
N ASN A 47 -2.81 -9.75 11.32
CA ASN A 47 -3.45 -10.08 12.59
C ASN A 47 -2.55 -9.85 13.80
N ARG A 48 -1.24 -10.10 13.68
CA ARG A 48 -0.34 -10.12 14.85
C ARG A 48 0.47 -8.84 15.04
N ILE A 49 0.68 -8.06 13.98
CA ILE A 49 1.54 -6.89 13.99
C ILE A 49 0.74 -5.63 13.65
N PHE A 50 0.11 -5.61 12.48
CA PHE A 50 -0.55 -4.42 11.97
C PHE A 50 -1.78 -4.05 12.80
N LYS A 51 -2.69 -5.01 13.02
CA LYS A 51 -3.92 -4.78 13.76
C LYS A 51 -3.66 -4.24 15.18
N PRO A 52 -2.81 -4.85 16.02
CA PRO A 52 -2.53 -4.30 17.36
C PRO A 52 -1.97 -2.87 17.34
N VAL A 53 -1.08 -2.56 16.38
CA VAL A 53 -0.51 -1.21 16.25
C VAL A 53 -1.58 -0.20 15.86
N VAL A 54 -2.43 -0.54 14.90
CA VAL A 54 -3.49 0.38 14.45
C VAL A 54 -4.55 0.55 15.53
N GLU A 55 -4.99 -0.54 16.18
CA GLU A 55 -5.92 -0.45 17.32
C GLU A 55 -5.36 0.41 18.45
N SER A 56 -4.06 0.33 18.78
CA SER A 56 -3.45 1.22 19.77
C SER A 56 -3.49 2.70 19.38
N LEU A 57 -3.44 3.01 18.07
CA LEU A 57 -3.55 4.38 17.58
C LEU A 57 -5.00 4.86 17.61
N VAL A 58 -5.98 3.96 17.41
CA VAL A 58 -7.41 4.26 17.60
C VAL A 58 -7.66 4.60 19.07
N ASP A 59 -7.16 3.77 19.98
CA ASP A 59 -7.33 3.96 21.43
C ASP A 59 -6.68 5.28 21.90
N ALA A 60 -5.57 5.68 21.27
CA ALA A 60 -4.91 6.95 21.53
C ALA A 60 -5.61 8.17 20.87
N GLY A 61 -6.61 7.96 20.01
CA GLY A 61 -7.30 9.02 19.28
C GLY A 61 -6.53 9.61 18.11
N GLU A 62 -5.42 8.99 17.69
CA GLU A 62 -4.57 9.44 16.58
C GLU A 62 -5.18 9.08 15.20
N ILE A 63 -6.02 8.05 15.18
CA ILE A 63 -6.82 7.63 14.02
C ILE A 63 -8.24 7.29 14.45
N SER A 64 -9.20 7.43 13.55
CA SER A 64 -10.63 7.28 13.86
C SER A 64 -11.06 5.83 14.05
N GLU A 65 -10.50 4.91 13.27
CA GLU A 65 -10.90 3.51 13.24
C GLU A 65 -9.79 2.60 12.71
N TYR A 66 -9.93 1.30 12.99
CA TYR A 66 -9.09 0.27 12.42
C TYR A 66 -9.55 -0.06 10.99
N LEU A 67 -8.62 0.04 10.04
CA LEU A 67 -8.79 -0.50 8.68
C LEU A 67 -7.73 -1.57 8.41
N PRO A 68 -8.07 -2.73 7.81
CA PRO A 68 -7.11 -3.78 7.48
C PRO A 68 -5.98 -3.34 6.55
N THR A 69 -4.88 -4.10 6.52
CA THR A 69 -3.68 -3.83 5.69
C THR A 69 -4.00 -3.54 4.22
N TYR A 70 -5.00 -4.22 3.65
CA TYR A 70 -5.40 -4.02 2.25
C TYR A 70 -5.90 -2.59 1.97
N HIS A 71 -6.46 -1.89 2.95
CA HIS A 71 -6.89 -0.49 2.80
C HIS A 71 -5.72 0.47 2.55
N SER A 72 -4.49 0.09 2.93
CA SER A 72 -3.29 0.88 2.56
C SER A 72 -3.10 0.90 1.03
N ARG A 73 -3.40 -0.22 0.35
CA ARG A 73 -3.41 -0.29 -1.12
C ARG A 73 -4.52 0.57 -1.70
N HIS A 74 -5.73 0.51 -1.16
CA HIS A 74 -6.84 1.36 -1.58
C HIS A 74 -6.49 2.86 -1.43
N THR A 75 -5.94 3.26 -0.29
CA THR A 75 -5.55 4.65 -0.01
C THR A 75 -4.48 5.12 -0.97
N THR A 76 -3.48 4.28 -1.26
CA THR A 76 -2.42 4.60 -2.25
C THR A 76 -3.02 4.83 -3.62
N GLN A 77 -3.94 3.96 -4.04
CA GLN A 77 -4.60 4.07 -5.33
C GLN A 77 -5.43 5.36 -5.46
N ASN A 78 -6.23 5.69 -4.43
CA ASN A 78 -7.02 6.92 -4.42
C ASN A 78 -6.12 8.16 -4.48
N ARG A 79 -5.05 8.21 -3.69
CA ARG A 79 -4.11 9.34 -3.72
C ARG A 79 -3.42 9.49 -5.08
N TRP A 80 -3.12 8.39 -5.78
CA TRP A 80 -2.59 8.46 -7.13
C TRP A 80 -3.61 8.97 -8.14
N LEU A 81 -4.87 8.54 -8.05
CA LEU A 81 -5.97 9.08 -8.87
C LEU A 81 -6.16 10.58 -8.63
N GLU A 82 -6.20 11.02 -7.36
CA GLU A 82 -6.31 12.42 -6.95
C GLU A 82 -5.13 13.27 -7.43
N SER A 83 -3.93 12.69 -7.51
CA SER A 83 -2.75 13.36 -8.06
C SER A 83 -2.75 13.48 -9.59
N GLY A 84 -3.77 12.93 -10.27
CA GLY A 84 -3.89 12.93 -11.73
C GLY A 84 -3.13 11.80 -12.43
N MET A 85 -2.69 10.76 -11.72
CA MET A 85 -2.08 9.59 -12.33
C MET A 85 -3.15 8.78 -13.10
N SER A 86 -2.81 8.36 -14.32
CA SER A 86 -3.75 7.59 -15.15
C SER A 86 -3.98 6.18 -14.58
N GLU A 87 -5.18 5.64 -14.83
CA GLU A 87 -5.56 4.30 -14.37
C GLU A 87 -4.67 3.22 -14.97
N GLU A 88 -4.19 3.41 -16.19
CA GLU A 88 -3.28 2.50 -16.88
C GLU A 88 -1.93 2.44 -16.17
N ALA A 89 -1.41 3.59 -15.72
CA ALA A 89 -0.19 3.66 -14.94
C ALA A 89 -0.35 3.00 -13.56
N ILE A 90 -1.47 3.30 -12.88
CA ILE A 90 -1.81 2.68 -11.58
C ILE A 90 -1.98 1.17 -11.72
N ALA A 91 -2.69 0.72 -12.76
CA ALA A 91 -2.91 -0.69 -13.07
C ALA A 91 -1.59 -1.44 -13.28
N ALA A 92 -0.67 -0.83 -14.03
CA ALA A 92 0.68 -1.37 -14.24
C ALA A 92 1.49 -1.47 -12.93
N LEU A 93 1.38 -0.49 -12.04
CA LEU A 93 2.10 -0.47 -10.76
C LEU A 93 1.54 -1.47 -9.73
N LEU A 94 0.22 -1.64 -9.70
CA LEU A 94 -0.47 -2.44 -8.68
C LEU A 94 -0.85 -3.84 -9.14
N ASP A 95 -0.38 -4.25 -10.32
CA ASP A 95 -0.65 -5.56 -10.95
C ASP A 95 -2.17 -5.86 -11.01
N THR A 96 -2.93 -4.90 -11.52
CA THR A 96 -4.40 -4.97 -11.66
C THR A 96 -4.81 -4.49 -13.04
N SER A 97 -6.11 -4.46 -13.33
CA SER A 97 -6.64 -3.88 -14.57
C SER A 97 -7.29 -2.52 -14.35
N PRO A 98 -7.29 -1.61 -15.35
CA PRO A 98 -8.05 -0.36 -15.28
C PRO A 98 -9.55 -0.58 -15.06
N ALA A 99 -10.11 -1.68 -15.58
CA ALA A 99 -11.51 -2.05 -15.35
C ALA A 99 -11.80 -2.33 -13.87
N MET A 100 -10.88 -3.03 -13.17
CA MET A 100 -11.00 -3.25 -11.72
C MET A 100 -10.88 -1.93 -10.93
N ILE A 101 -10.05 -1.00 -11.39
CA ILE A 101 -9.93 0.33 -10.79
C ILE A 101 -11.26 1.10 -10.94
N ARG A 102 -11.83 1.16 -12.14
CA ARG A 102 -13.11 1.87 -12.36
C ARG A 102 -14.23 1.30 -11.51
N LYS A 103 -14.41 -0.03 -11.54
CA LYS A 103 -15.47 -0.75 -10.82
C LYS A 103 -15.48 -0.47 -9.31
N HIS A 104 -14.31 -0.39 -8.70
CA HIS A 104 -14.19 -0.33 -7.24
C HIS A 104 -13.89 1.07 -6.70
N TYR A 105 -13.54 2.03 -7.56
CA TYR A 105 -12.99 3.32 -7.11
C TYR A 105 -13.52 4.55 -7.87
N ARG A 106 -14.15 4.39 -9.05
CA ARG A 106 -14.85 5.50 -9.75
C ARG A 106 -16.36 5.49 -9.59
N ASP A 107 -16.94 4.34 -9.28
CA ASP A 107 -18.39 4.24 -9.04
C ASP A 107 -18.78 4.64 -7.60
N ASP A 108 -17.82 5.13 -6.81
CA ASP A 108 -18.08 5.85 -5.57
C ASP A 108 -18.51 7.30 -5.87
N PRO A 109 -19.71 7.75 -5.43
CA PRO A 109 -20.22 9.09 -5.73
C PRO A 109 -19.28 10.24 -5.36
N LEU A 110 -18.44 10.06 -4.33
CA LEU A 110 -17.49 11.07 -3.87
C LEU A 110 -16.34 11.29 -4.88
N SER A 111 -15.90 10.21 -5.54
CA SER A 111 -14.82 10.24 -6.53
C SER A 111 -15.21 10.96 -7.84
N ARG A 112 -16.48 10.92 -8.24
CA ARG A 112 -16.99 11.64 -9.42
C ARG A 112 -16.97 13.16 -9.22
N LEU A 113 -17.31 13.62 -8.02
CA LEU A 113 -17.39 15.06 -7.72
C LEU A 113 -16.01 15.77 -7.73
N LEU A 114 -14.94 15.02 -7.46
CA LEU A 114 -13.56 15.54 -7.40
C LEU A 114 -12.88 15.57 -8.78
N MET A 115 -13.40 14.87 -9.78
CA MET A 115 -12.81 14.80 -11.14
C MET A 115 -13.50 15.72 -12.17
N GLU A 116 -14.65 16.33 -11.83
CA GLU A 116 -15.37 17.30 -12.68
C GLU A 116 -14.99 18.77 -12.41
N ARG A 117 -13.93 19.02 -11.62
CA ARG A 117 -13.34 20.35 -11.38
C ARG A 117 -11.94 20.44 -11.98
#